data_AF-A0A354CQK1-F1
#
_entry.id   AF-A0A354CQK1-F1
#
_cell.length_a   1.000
_cell.length_b   1.000
_cell.length_c   1.000
_cell.angle_alpha   90.00
_cell.angle_beta   90.00
_cell.angle_gamma   90.00
#
_symmetry.space_group_name_H-M   'P 1'
#
loop_
_entity.id
_entity.type
_entity.pdbx_description
1 polymer ?
#
loop_
_entity_poly.entity_id
_entity_poly.type
_entity_poly.pdbx_seq_one_letter_code
_entity_poly.pdbx_strand_id
1 'polypeptide(L)'
;MDGKLRNMTSVYITNKSKEKMLLYRQGGRVVNNGWVGSAGGHFEECELNEAKACVLRELEEKLGLRKSDIDNLSLRYVTMRRTKAENDVVSDSEKVIFIKIPEF
;
A
#
# COMPACT_ATOMS: atom_id res chain seq x y z
N MET A 1 0.39 -27.18 6.19
CA MET A 1 0.16 -25.72 6.31
C MET A 1 1.42 -25.09 5.75
N ASP A 2 1.37 -24.60 4.52
CA ASP A 2 2.58 -24.25 3.76
C ASP A 2 3.18 -22.90 4.16
N GLY A 3 2.62 -22.25 5.19
CA GLY A 3 3.20 -21.07 5.84
C GLY A 3 3.36 -19.85 4.95
N LYS A 4 2.81 -19.86 3.72
CA LYS A 4 2.98 -18.77 2.75
C LYS A 4 2.25 -17.51 3.21
N LEU A 5 3.03 -16.45 3.38
CA LEU A 5 2.54 -15.10 3.68
C LEU A 5 2.75 -14.21 2.47
N ARG A 6 1.76 -13.38 2.16
CA ARG A 6 1.95 -12.27 1.22
C ARG A 6 2.03 -10.98 2.02
N ASN A 7 3.10 -10.24 1.79
CA ASN A 7 3.27 -8.91 2.38
C ASN A 7 2.91 -7.87 1.33
N MET A 8 2.11 -6.88 1.73
CA MET A 8 1.74 -5.77 0.88
C MET A 8 1.69 -4.45 1.66
N THR A 9 1.86 -3.36 0.96
CA THR A 9 1.69 -2.00 1.47
C THR A 9 0.49 -1.34 0.84
N SER A 10 -0.14 -0.45 1.61
CA SER A 10 -1.17 0.45 1.12
C SER A 10 -0.88 1.84 1.65
N VAL A 11 -0.96 2.83 0.77
CA VAL A 11 -0.60 4.22 1.07
C VAL A 11 -1.82 5.10 0.94
N TYR A 12 -2.06 5.91 1.97
CA TYR A 12 -3.03 7.00 1.91
C TYR A 12 -2.30 8.34 1.97
N ILE A 13 -2.50 9.13 0.92
CA ILE A 13 -2.03 10.51 0.83
C ILE A 13 -3.10 11.40 1.44
N THR A 14 -2.66 12.26 2.36
CA THR A 14 -3.50 13.29 2.96
C THR A 14 -2.98 14.68 2.65
N ASN A 15 -3.91 15.59 2.34
CA ASN A 15 -3.61 17.00 2.14
C ASN A 15 -3.60 17.76 3.48
N LYS A 16 -3.29 19.06 3.47
CA LYS A 16 -3.32 19.91 4.69
C LYS A 16 -4.67 19.94 5.39
N SER A 17 -5.76 19.82 4.64
CA SER A 17 -7.15 19.76 5.13
C SER A 17 -7.56 18.37 5.64
N LYS A 18 -6.64 17.39 5.66
CA LYS A 18 -6.85 15.98 6.07
C LYS A 18 -7.78 15.19 5.14
N GLU A 19 -8.01 15.69 3.93
CA GLU A 19 -8.73 14.95 2.90
C GLU A 19 -7.82 13.86 2.32
N LYS A 20 -8.39 12.70 2.02
CA LYS A 20 -7.64 11.54 1.53
C LYS A 20 -7.78 11.44 0.01
N MET A 21 -6.65 11.30 -0.68
CA MET A 21 -6.66 10.97 -2.10
C MET A 21 -6.97 9.48 -2.27
N LEU A 22 -7.95 9.15 -3.10
CA LEU A 22 -8.29 7.78 -3.46
C LEU A 22 -8.13 7.59 -4.96
N LEU A 23 -7.74 6.39 -5.38
CA LEU A 23 -7.72 6.01 -6.79
C LEU A 23 -8.97 5.18 -7.11
N TYR A 24 -9.64 5.49 -8.21
CA TYR A 24 -10.70 4.62 -8.72
C TYR A 24 -10.10 3.59 -9.69
N ARG A 25 -10.11 2.31 -9.31
CA ARG A 25 -9.47 1.25 -10.09
C ARG A 25 -10.46 0.62 -11.07
N GLN A 26 -10.13 0.66 -12.35
CA GLN A 26 -10.85 0.01 -13.44
C GLN A 26 -9.95 -1.03 -14.13
N GLY A 27 -10.55 -2.12 -14.62
CA GLY A 27 -9.84 -3.18 -15.35
C GLY A 27 -8.96 -4.09 -14.48
N GLY A 28 -9.13 -4.09 -13.15
CA GLY A 28 -8.33 -4.93 -12.26
C GLY A 28 -8.88 -6.36 -12.13
N ARG A 29 -7.98 -7.35 -12.05
CA ARG A 29 -8.35 -8.77 -11.86
C ARG A 29 -8.89 -9.09 -10.45
N VAL A 30 -8.39 -8.38 -9.44
CA VAL A 30 -8.70 -8.65 -8.01
C VAL A 30 -9.66 -7.59 -7.43
N VAL A 31 -9.46 -6.33 -7.79
CA VAL A 31 -10.36 -5.22 -7.44
C VAL A 31 -10.68 -4.48 -8.73
N ASN A 32 -11.97 -4.36 -9.04
CA ASN A 32 -12.48 -3.69 -10.23
C ASN A 32 -13.67 -2.81 -9.85
N ASN A 33 -13.77 -1.62 -10.46
CA ASN A 33 -14.82 -0.64 -10.22
C ASN A 33 -14.96 -0.20 -8.75
N GLY A 34 -13.84 0.11 -8.08
CA GLY A 34 -13.83 0.51 -6.68
C GLY A 34 -12.74 1.53 -6.34
N TRP A 35 -12.98 2.29 -5.26
CA TRP A 35 -12.00 3.21 -4.68
C TRP A 35 -10.98 2.44 -3.83
N VAL A 36 -9.70 2.68 -4.09
CA VAL A 36 -8.58 2.08 -3.37
C VAL A 36 -7.67 3.17 -2.79
N GLY A 37 -6.71 2.76 -1.95
CA GLY A 37 -5.65 3.64 -1.45
C GLY A 37 -4.91 4.36 -2.59
N SER A 38 -4.24 5.45 -2.25
CA SER A 38 -3.57 6.32 -3.22
C SER A 38 -2.45 5.60 -3.97
N ALA A 39 -1.74 4.69 -3.32
CA ALA A 39 -0.73 3.82 -3.91
C ALA A 39 -0.54 2.56 -3.03
N GLY A 40 0.37 1.67 -3.44
CA GLY A 40 0.72 0.47 -2.68
C GLY A 40 0.77 -0.78 -3.54
N GLY A 41 1.45 -1.81 -3.05
CA GLY A 41 1.71 -3.03 -3.79
C GLY A 41 2.41 -4.10 -2.97
N HIS A 42 2.92 -5.12 -3.65
CA HIS A 42 3.60 -6.23 -3.00
C HIS A 42 5.03 -5.85 -2.64
N PHE A 43 5.52 -6.44 -1.55
CA PHE A 43 6.93 -6.37 -1.21
C PHE A 43 7.75 -7.18 -2.21
N GLU A 44 8.90 -6.65 -2.58
CA GLU A 44 9.97 -7.44 -3.18
C GLU A 44 10.78 -8.19 -2.10
N GLU A 45 11.56 -9.19 -2.50
CA GLU A 45 12.34 -10.01 -1.55
C GLU A 45 13.28 -9.17 -0.69
N CYS A 46 13.93 -8.17 -1.29
CA CYS A 46 14.85 -7.26 -0.60
C CYS A 46 14.13 -6.26 0.32
N GLU A 47 12.81 -6.12 0.21
CA GLU A 47 12.01 -5.14 0.96
C GLU A 47 11.30 -5.74 2.18
N LEU A 48 11.30 -7.07 2.34
CA LEU A 48 10.46 -7.79 3.32
C LEU A 48 10.53 -7.22 4.75
N ASN A 49 11.71 -6.73 5.15
CA ASN A 49 11.95 -6.13 6.46
C ASN A 49 11.93 -4.58 6.46
N GLU A 50 11.79 -3.96 5.29
CA GLU A 50 11.89 -2.52 5.06
C GLU A 50 10.63 -1.99 4.35
N ALA A 51 9.51 -1.94 5.07
CA ALA A 51 8.22 -1.50 4.52
C ALA A 51 8.25 -0.10 3.89
N LYS A 52 9.14 0.77 4.39
CA LYS A 52 9.36 2.10 3.84
C LYS A 52 9.94 2.06 2.43
N ALA A 53 10.82 1.11 2.13
CA ALA A 53 11.41 0.96 0.79
C ALA A 53 10.31 0.61 -0.24
N CYS A 54 9.50 -0.40 0.07
CA CYS A 54 8.35 -0.80 -0.75
C CYS A 54 7.39 0.38 -1.01
N VAL A 55 7.04 1.15 0.03
CA VAL A 55 6.16 2.32 -0.15
C VAL A 55 6.77 3.38 -1.05
N LEU A 56 8.06 3.70 -0.89
CA LEU A 56 8.71 4.72 -1.70
C LEU A 56 8.80 4.29 -3.17
N ARG A 57 9.15 3.03 -3.43
CA ARG A 57 9.14 2.45 -4.78
C ARG A 57 7.74 2.51 -5.41
N GLU A 58 6.73 2.03 -4.70
CA GLU A 58 5.34 2.01 -5.22
C GLU A 58 4.78 3.41 -5.47
N LEU A 59 5.17 4.41 -4.67
CA LEU A 59 4.80 5.81 -4.89
C LEU A 59 5.49 6.40 -6.13
N GLU A 60 6.78 6.12 -6.31
CA GLU A 60 7.54 6.59 -7.46
C GLU A 60 7.05 5.92 -8.76
N GLU A 61 6.87 4.60 -8.78
CA GLU A 61 6.43 3.86 -9.96
C GLU A 61 5.00 4.23 -10.40
N LYS A 62 4.07 4.41 -9.46
CA LYS A 62 2.65 4.63 -9.79
C LYS A 62 2.25 6.08 -9.90
N LEU A 63 2.88 6.96 -9.13
CA LEU A 63 2.50 8.37 -9.04
C LEU A 63 3.65 9.33 -9.38
N GLY A 64 4.86 8.84 -9.63
CA GLY A 64 6.04 9.68 -9.88
C GLY A 64 6.53 10.46 -8.66
N LEU A 65 6.04 10.13 -7.46
CA LEU A 65 6.38 10.85 -6.22
C LEU A 65 7.66 10.29 -5.61
N ARG A 66 8.67 11.13 -5.50
CA ARG A 66 9.96 10.78 -4.89
C ARG A 66 9.94 11.05 -3.40
N LYS A 67 10.92 10.49 -2.69
CA LYS A 67 11.12 10.73 -1.25
C LYS A 67 11.21 12.23 -0.89
N SER A 68 11.75 13.06 -1.78
CA SER A 68 11.82 14.53 -1.61
C SER A 68 10.47 15.21 -1.57
N ASP A 69 9.46 14.59 -2.18
CA ASP A 69 8.13 15.17 -2.37
C ASP A 69 7.20 14.79 -1.21
N ILE A 70 7.68 14.02 -0.23
CA ILE A 70 6.89 13.44 0.85
C ILE A 70 7.33 14.02 2.18
N ASP A 71 6.36 14.44 3.00
CA ASP A 71 6.57 14.83 4.39
C ASP A 71 5.83 13.90 5.35
N ASN A 72 6.37 13.74 6.54
CA ASN A 72 5.72 13.03 7.64
C ASN A 72 5.17 11.63 7.29
N LEU A 73 5.93 10.86 6.52
CA LEU A 73 5.67 9.44 6.22
C LEU A 73 5.59 8.65 7.53
N SER A 74 4.41 8.11 7.85
CA SER A 74 4.17 7.40 9.10
C SER A 74 3.41 6.09 8.88
N LEU A 75 3.93 4.98 9.43
CA LEU A 75 3.19 3.73 9.53
C LEU A 75 2.09 3.88 10.59
N ARG A 76 0.84 3.59 10.23
CA ARG A 76 -0.30 3.73 11.15
C ARG A 76 -0.90 2.40 11.56
N TYR A 77 -1.02 1.47 10.62
CA TYR A 77 -1.61 0.17 10.90
C TYR A 77 -0.79 -0.95 10.27
N VAL A 78 -0.75 -2.06 10.98
CA VAL A 78 -0.39 -3.35 10.41
C VAL A 78 -1.61 -4.25 10.61
N THR A 79 -2.15 -4.76 9.52
CA THR A 79 -3.30 -5.65 9.53
C THR A 79 -2.87 -7.02 9.05
N MET A 80 -3.51 -8.05 9.58
CA MET A 80 -3.39 -9.41 9.07
C MET A 80 -4.77 -9.85 8.63
N ARG A 81 -4.87 -10.28 7.38
CA ARG A 81 -6.09 -10.81 6.81
C ARG A 81 -5.88 -12.26 6.44
N ARG A 82 -6.78 -13.13 6.88
CA ARG A 82 -6.86 -14.50 6.38
C ARG A 82 -7.76 -14.51 5.16
N THR A 83 -7.19 -14.78 3.98
CA THR A 83 -7.94 -14.92 2.73
C THR A 83 -8.09 -16.41 2.41
N LYS A 84 -9.34 -16.83 2.24
CA LYS A 84 -9.67 -18.19 1.80
C LYS A 84 -9.65 -18.14 0.27
N ALA A 85 -8.50 -18.42 -0.35
CA ALA A 85 -8.52 -18.75 -1.77
C ALA A 85 -9.05 -20.18 -1.90
N GLU A 86 -9.79 -20.46 -2.98
CA GLU A 86 -10.61 -21.67 -3.16
C GLU A 86 -9.85 -23.00 -2.94
N ASN A 87 -8.52 -22.99 -3.01
CA ASN A 87 -7.66 -24.15 -2.75
C ASN A 87 -6.49 -23.91 -1.78
N ASP A 88 -6.33 -22.71 -1.20
CA ASP A 88 -5.25 -22.41 -0.24
C ASP A 88 -5.66 -21.34 0.77
N VAL A 89 -5.38 -21.61 2.05
CA VAL A 89 -5.44 -20.58 3.09
C VAL A 89 -4.17 -19.76 2.98
N VAL A 90 -4.26 -18.56 2.42
CA VAL A 90 -3.17 -17.58 2.43
C VAL A 90 -3.45 -16.55 3.52
N SER A 91 -2.43 -16.24 4.30
CA SER A 91 -2.48 -15.11 5.23
C SER A 91 -1.76 -13.94 4.60
N ASP A 92 -2.48 -12.84 4.39
CA ASP A 92 -1.94 -11.58 3.86
C ASP A 92 -1.63 -10.65 5.04
N SER A 93 -0.44 -10.07 5.07
CA SER A 93 -0.13 -8.94 5.96
C SER A 93 -0.12 -7.66 5.15
N GLU A 94 -0.93 -6.69 5.56
CA GLU A 94 -1.03 -5.39 4.92
C GLU A 94 -0.55 -4.31 5.89
N LYS A 95 0.48 -3.59 5.47
CA LYS A 95 0.99 -2.42 6.20
C LYS A 95 0.40 -1.17 5.59
N VAL A 96 -0.42 -0.46 6.37
CA VAL A 96 -1.09 0.77 5.93
C VAL A 96 -0.31 1.97 6.45
N ILE A 97 0.18 2.76 5.50
CA ILE A 97 1.06 3.90 5.73
C ILE A 97 0.33 5.16 5.29
N PHE A 98 0.41 6.20 6.12
CA PHE A 98 -0.16 7.50 5.82
C PHE A 98 0.96 8.49 5.54
N ILE A 99 0.79 9.26 4.47
CA ILE A 99 1.73 10.30 4.08
C ILE A 99 1.03 11.63 3.96
N LYS A 100 1.80 12.68 4.27
CA LYS A 100 1.43 14.05 3.95
C LYS A 100 2.32 14.51 2.81
N ILE A 101 1.77 15.21 1.83
CA ILE A 101 2.58 15.85 0.80
C ILE A 101 2.68 17.35 1.16
N PRO A 102 3.87 17.97 1.15
CA PRO A 102 4.05 19.38 1.55
C PRO A 102 3.15 20.36 0.79
N GLU A 103 2.89 20.06 -0.48
CA GLU A 103 2.21 20.94 -1.43
C GLU A 103 0.72 20.65 -1.62
N PHE A 104 0.19 19.57 -1.01
CA PHE A 104 -1.24 19.26 -0.99
C PHE A 104 -1.83 19.55 0.38
#